data_AF-A0A826HSJ3-F1
#
_entry.id   AF-A0A826HSJ3-F1
#
_cell.length_a   1.000
_cell.length_b   1.000
_cell.length_c   1.000
_cell.angle_alpha   90.00
_cell.angle_beta   90.00
_cell.angle_gamma   90.00
#
_symmetry.space_group_name_H-M   'P 1'
#
loop_
_entity.id
_entity.type
_entity.pdbx_description
1 polymer ?
#
loop_
_entity_poly.entity_id
_entity_poly.type
_entity_poly.pdbx_seq_one_letter_code
_entity_poly.pdbx_strand_id
1 'polypeptide(L)'
;MSDQNKARYDKSRRELSLTSMYFNRYLLIRYVTAGFFFANLYWFFLSLGTQGAMKWVPFCLTVINAVVAVEQVSKYWRRDSKLPFTKFGYVVQLISNFLSLSIIVAGSGTKLFPFLGQKGLSLATTVLLIGLGICFYLLVRIRLIEKNQDRYLQQINKFAQSIQ
;
A
#
# COMPACT_ATOMS: atom_id res chain seq x y z
N MET A 1 25.00 19.53 -33.47
CA MET A 1 23.73 19.35 -32.74
C MET A 1 23.09 20.74 -32.66
N SER A 2 22.02 21.03 -33.41
CA SER A 2 21.44 22.38 -33.48
C SER A 2 20.88 22.80 -32.12
N ASP A 3 20.94 24.09 -31.77
CA ASP A 3 20.46 24.61 -30.49
C ASP A 3 18.98 24.30 -30.22
N GLN A 4 18.18 24.17 -31.28
CA GLN A 4 16.79 23.71 -31.21
C GLN A 4 16.67 22.26 -30.70
N ASN A 5 17.60 21.37 -31.05
CA ASN A 5 17.61 19.99 -30.57
C ASN A 5 18.02 19.90 -29.10
N LYS A 6 18.92 20.77 -28.62
CA LYS A 6 19.26 20.88 -27.19
C LYS A 6 18.08 21.38 -26.37
N ALA A 7 17.42 22.46 -26.80
CA ALA A 7 16.25 23.01 -26.10
C ALA A 7 15.08 22.01 -26.02
N ARG A 8 14.84 21.24 -27.10
CA ARG A 8 13.78 20.21 -27.13
C ARG A 8 14.11 19.01 -26.24
N TYR A 9 15.39 18.63 -26.16
CA TYR A 9 15.87 17.58 -25.27
C TYR A 9 15.74 17.98 -23.79
N ASP A 10 16.13 19.21 -23.45
CA ASP A 10 16.02 19.73 -22.08
C ASP A 10 14.56 19.87 -21.63
N LYS A 11 13.66 20.32 -22.53
CA LYS A 11 12.22 20.36 -22.25
C LYS A 11 11.64 18.97 -22.00
N SER A 12 12.00 17.98 -22.82
CA SER A 12 11.56 16.59 -22.64
C SER A 12 12.07 15.99 -21.33
N ARG A 13 13.34 16.25 -20.98
CA ARG A 13 13.95 15.87 -19.68
C ARG A 13 13.17 16.46 -18.50
N ARG A 14 12.77 17.73 -18.58
CA ARG A 14 11.99 18.44 -17.55
C ARG A 14 10.57 17.87 -17.41
N GLU A 15 9.91 17.55 -18.51
CA GLU A 15 8.58 16.91 -18.48
C GLU A 15 8.63 15.48 -17.90
N LEU A 16 9.69 14.73 -18.22
CA LEU A 16 9.98 13.42 -17.63
C LEU A 16 10.26 13.51 -16.12
N SER A 17 11.06 14.48 -15.68
CA SER A 17 11.37 14.64 -14.24
C SER A 17 10.12 15.02 -13.43
N LEU A 18 9.27 15.92 -13.94
CA LEU A 18 8.00 16.27 -13.32
C LEU A 18 7.07 15.05 -13.24
N THR A 19 6.94 14.27 -14.31
CA THR A 19 6.12 13.06 -14.33
C THR A 19 6.63 12.02 -13.31
N SER A 20 7.95 11.86 -13.22
CA SER A 20 8.58 11.00 -12.23
C SER A 20 8.31 11.47 -10.79
N MET A 21 8.35 12.78 -10.51
CA MET A 21 8.03 13.31 -9.19
C MET A 21 6.57 13.08 -8.80
N TYR A 22 5.63 13.24 -9.73
CA TYR A 22 4.21 12.92 -9.49
C TYR A 22 3.99 11.45 -9.17
N PHE A 23 4.71 10.55 -9.85
CA PHE A 23 4.69 9.12 -9.54
C PHE A 23 5.28 8.80 -8.17
N ASN A 24 6.32 9.55 -7.77
CA ASN A 24 7.00 9.38 -6.50
C ASN A 24 6.06 9.56 -5.28
N ARG A 25 5.01 10.35 -5.45
CA ARG A 25 3.93 10.56 -4.47
C ARG A 25 3.27 9.26 -4.00
N TYR A 26 3.23 8.23 -4.85
CA TYR A 26 2.62 6.93 -4.59
C TYR A 26 3.61 5.84 -4.16
N LEU A 27 4.93 6.12 -4.11
CA LEU A 27 5.94 5.10 -3.78
C LEU A 27 5.67 4.44 -2.44
N LEU A 28 5.40 5.23 -1.39
CA LEU A 28 5.15 4.66 -0.07
C LEU A 28 3.99 3.67 -0.10
N ILE A 29 2.90 4.04 -0.80
CA ILE A 29 1.72 3.19 -0.90
C ILE A 29 2.08 1.88 -1.59
N ARG A 30 2.90 1.91 -2.65
CA ARG A 30 3.36 0.70 -3.33
C ARG A 30 4.22 -0.20 -2.47
N TYR A 31 5.22 0.35 -1.79
CA TYR A 31 6.10 -0.44 -0.93
C TYR A 31 5.34 -1.09 0.23
N VAL A 32 4.42 -0.35 0.85
CA VAL A 32 3.59 -0.92 1.91
C VAL A 32 2.61 -1.97 1.36
N THR A 33 2.00 -1.74 0.20
CA THR A 33 1.13 -2.74 -0.45
C THR A 33 1.91 -4.04 -0.71
N ALA A 34 3.15 -3.94 -1.20
CA ALA A 34 4.02 -5.10 -1.39
C ALA A 34 4.35 -5.80 -0.07
N GLY A 35 4.65 -5.04 0.99
CA GLY A 35 4.85 -5.59 2.33
C GLY A 35 3.64 -6.38 2.83
N PHE A 36 2.43 -5.83 2.69
CA PHE A 36 1.19 -6.53 3.05
C PHE A 36 0.93 -7.75 2.15
N PHE A 37 1.21 -7.65 0.85
CA PHE A 37 1.09 -8.79 -0.06
C PHE A 37 1.95 -9.97 0.42
N PHE A 38 3.24 -9.74 0.70
CA PHE A 38 4.12 -10.82 1.15
C PHE A 38 3.78 -11.33 2.55
N ALA A 39 3.39 -10.44 3.48
CA ALA A 39 2.98 -10.86 4.82
C ALA A 39 1.74 -11.76 4.78
N ASN A 40 0.72 -11.38 4.02
CA ASN A 40 -0.49 -12.17 3.83
C ASN A 40 -0.22 -13.47 3.08
N LEU A 41 0.63 -13.44 2.04
CA LEU A 41 1.02 -14.62 1.29
C LEU A 41 1.79 -15.63 2.17
N TYR A 42 2.70 -15.13 3.02
CA TYR A 42 3.43 -15.95 3.98
C TYR A 42 2.48 -16.60 4.99
N TRP A 43 1.54 -15.82 5.54
CA TRP A 43 0.51 -16.36 6.43
C TRP A 43 -0.35 -17.42 5.72
N PHE A 44 -0.72 -17.21 4.47
CA PHE A 44 -1.45 -18.22 3.68
C PHE A 44 -0.67 -19.53 3.57
N PHE A 45 0.60 -19.48 3.17
CA PHE A 45 1.43 -20.68 3.03
C PHE A 45 1.57 -21.45 4.35
N LEU A 46 1.79 -20.77 5.47
CA LEU A 46 1.86 -21.42 6.78
C LEU A 46 0.51 -22.03 7.22
N SER A 47 -0.61 -21.51 6.71
CA SER A 47 -1.94 -22.00 7.01
C SER A 47 -2.40 -23.14 6.09
N LEU A 48 -1.62 -23.51 5.07
CA LEU A 48 -2.00 -24.61 4.16
C LEU A 48 -2.02 -25.98 4.86
N GLY A 49 -1.13 -26.17 5.84
CA GLY A 49 -1.04 -27.41 6.63
C GLY A 49 -2.14 -27.55 7.68
N THR A 50 -3.03 -26.58 7.83
CA THR A 50 -4.04 -26.57 8.90
C THR A 50 -5.45 -26.77 8.37
N GLN A 51 -6.28 -27.40 9.19
CA GLN A 51 -7.70 -27.62 8.87
C GLN A 51 -8.53 -26.40 9.28
N GLY A 52 -9.43 -25.96 8.39
CA GLY A 52 -10.35 -24.85 8.66
C GLY A 52 -10.43 -23.83 7.53
N ALA A 53 -11.54 -23.09 7.49
CA ALA A 53 -11.79 -22.06 6.48
C ALA A 53 -10.97 -20.77 6.71
N MET A 54 -10.42 -20.56 7.91
CA MET A 54 -9.62 -19.37 8.26
C MET A 54 -8.43 -19.15 7.34
N LYS A 55 -7.88 -20.21 6.74
CA LYS A 55 -6.75 -20.13 5.79
C LYS A 55 -7.07 -19.33 4.53
N TRP A 56 -8.34 -19.19 4.16
CA TRP A 56 -8.74 -18.42 2.99
C TRP A 56 -8.70 -16.90 3.23
N VAL A 57 -8.70 -16.46 4.49
CA VAL A 57 -8.61 -15.02 4.84
C VAL A 57 -7.32 -14.39 4.29
N PRO A 58 -6.10 -14.89 4.62
CA PRO A 58 -4.87 -14.32 4.08
C PRO A 58 -4.76 -14.47 2.55
N PHE A 59 -5.39 -15.48 1.96
CA PHE A 59 -5.46 -15.62 0.50
C PHE A 59 -6.26 -14.49 -0.14
N CYS A 60 -7.48 -14.24 0.34
CA CYS A 60 -8.32 -13.14 -0.15
C CYS A 60 -7.62 -11.79 -0.02
N LEU A 61 -6.93 -11.54 1.11
CA LEU A 61 -6.15 -10.32 1.30
C LEU A 61 -5.00 -10.20 0.29
N THR A 62 -4.31 -11.30 0.00
CA THR A 62 -3.24 -11.34 -1.02
C THR A 62 -3.79 -10.97 -2.40
N VAL A 63 -4.94 -11.51 -2.80
CA VAL A 63 -5.61 -11.18 -4.07
C VAL A 63 -6.01 -9.71 -4.12
N ILE A 64 -6.58 -9.17 -3.04
CA ILE A 64 -6.91 -7.75 -2.94
C ILE A 64 -5.66 -6.88 -3.10
N ASN A 65 -4.57 -7.22 -2.41
CA ASN A 65 -3.31 -6.48 -2.54
C ASN A 65 -2.74 -6.53 -3.97
N ALA A 66 -2.91 -7.63 -4.70
CA ALA A 66 -2.53 -7.72 -6.11
C ALA A 66 -3.36 -6.76 -6.98
N VAL A 67 -4.67 -6.69 -6.78
CA VAL A 67 -5.55 -5.74 -7.49
C VAL A 67 -5.15 -4.29 -7.19
N VAL A 68 -4.85 -3.98 -5.93
CA VAL A 68 -4.36 -2.66 -5.52
C VAL A 68 -3.03 -2.32 -6.20
N ALA A 69 -2.10 -3.28 -6.27
CA ALA A 69 -0.83 -3.07 -6.96
C ALA A 69 -1.02 -2.78 -8.46
N VAL A 70 -1.94 -3.50 -9.13
CA VAL A 70 -2.28 -3.25 -10.55
C VAL A 70 -2.86 -1.85 -10.74
N GLU A 71 -3.78 -1.41 -9.86
CA GLU A 71 -4.32 -0.04 -9.91
C GLU A 71 -3.19 1.00 -9.78
N GLN A 72 -2.28 0.83 -8.83
CA GLN A 72 -1.18 1.76 -8.59
C GLN A 72 -0.16 1.80 -9.73
N VAL A 73 0.10 0.67 -10.39
CA VAL A 73 0.97 0.63 -11.58
C VAL A 73 0.28 1.32 -12.75
N SER A 74 -1.03 1.13 -12.93
CA SER A 74 -1.81 1.81 -13.97
C SER A 74 -1.77 3.35 -13.83
N LYS A 75 -1.59 3.89 -12.62
CA LYS A 75 -1.45 5.34 -12.39
C LYS A 75 -0.13 5.94 -12.90
N TYR A 76 0.87 5.12 -13.23
CA TYR A 76 2.04 5.60 -13.99
C TYR A 76 1.62 6.15 -15.36
N TRP A 77 0.66 5.50 -16.00
CA TRP A 77 0.22 5.80 -17.36
C TRP A 77 -0.99 6.75 -17.40
N ARG A 78 -1.84 6.76 -16.35
CA ARG A 78 -3.02 7.63 -16.26
C ARG A 78 -2.92 8.56 -15.03
N ARG A 79 -2.81 9.86 -15.27
CA ARG A 79 -2.76 10.93 -14.25
C ARG A 79 -4.11 11.21 -13.58
N ASP A 80 -4.78 10.18 -13.11
CA ASP A 80 -6.02 10.34 -12.35
C ASP A 80 -5.71 10.17 -10.85
N SER A 81 -6.12 11.14 -10.03
CA SER A 81 -5.86 11.13 -8.58
C SER A 81 -6.76 10.19 -7.78
N LYS A 82 -7.84 9.64 -8.36
CA LYS A 82 -8.78 8.76 -7.64
C LYS A 82 -8.20 7.36 -7.44
N LEU A 83 -8.28 6.82 -6.23
CA LEU A 83 -7.76 5.49 -5.88
C LEU A 83 -8.83 4.61 -5.20
N PRO A 84 -9.92 4.26 -5.91
CA PRO A 84 -11.04 3.53 -5.31
C PRO A 84 -10.64 2.13 -4.82
N PHE A 85 -9.87 1.35 -5.59
CA PHE A 85 -9.50 0.00 -5.18
C PHE A 85 -8.47 0.02 -4.06
N THR A 86 -7.49 0.92 -4.10
CA THR A 86 -6.50 1.10 -3.04
C THR A 86 -7.18 1.45 -1.71
N LYS A 87 -8.14 2.39 -1.71
CA LYS A 87 -8.89 2.75 -0.49
C LYS A 87 -9.69 1.56 0.03
N PHE A 88 -10.42 0.87 -0.84
CA PHE A 88 -11.18 -0.32 -0.48
C PHE A 88 -10.28 -1.41 0.12
N GLY A 89 -9.16 -1.70 -0.54
CA GLY A 89 -8.19 -2.71 -0.09
C GLY A 89 -7.63 -2.41 1.30
N TYR A 90 -7.23 -1.17 1.58
CA TYR A 90 -6.75 -0.78 2.91
C TYR A 90 -7.84 -0.81 3.99
N VAL A 91 -9.10 -0.51 3.65
CA VAL A 91 -10.22 -0.68 4.59
C VAL A 91 -10.44 -2.15 4.92
N VAL A 92 -10.44 -3.03 3.92
CA VAL A 92 -10.58 -4.48 4.13
C VAL A 92 -9.41 -5.02 4.96
N GLN A 93 -8.17 -4.60 4.67
CA GLN A 93 -7.00 -4.98 5.47
C GLN A 93 -7.11 -4.50 6.92
N LEU A 94 -7.59 -3.27 7.14
CA LEU A 94 -7.79 -2.71 8.47
C LEU A 94 -8.85 -3.49 9.27
N ILE A 95 -9.99 -3.79 8.65
CA ILE A 95 -11.05 -4.60 9.26
C ILE A 95 -10.52 -6.01 9.58
N SER A 96 -9.77 -6.63 8.65
CA SER A 96 -9.20 -7.96 8.86
C SER A 96 -8.20 -7.99 10.00
N ASN A 97 -7.32 -6.99 10.10
CA ASN A 97 -6.36 -6.89 11.21
C ASN A 97 -7.10 -6.70 12.55
N PHE A 98 -8.15 -5.87 12.57
CA PHE A 98 -8.97 -5.66 13.76
C PHE A 98 -9.69 -6.95 14.21
N LEU A 99 -10.35 -7.64 13.28
CA LEU A 99 -11.01 -8.93 13.55
C LEU A 99 -10.03 -9.98 14.06
N SER A 100 -8.83 -10.05 13.46
CA SER A 100 -7.78 -10.98 13.89
C SER A 100 -7.33 -10.69 15.33
N LEU A 101 -7.18 -9.41 15.70
CA LEU A 101 -6.88 -9.01 17.08
C LEU A 101 -8.01 -9.37 18.04
N SER A 102 -9.27 -9.11 17.67
CA SER A 102 -10.43 -9.48 18.49
C SER A 102 -10.48 -10.98 18.77
N ILE A 103 -10.15 -11.83 17.79
CA ILE A 103 -10.10 -13.29 17.95
C ILE A 103 -8.97 -13.73 18.88
N ILE A 104 -7.81 -13.07 18.82
CA ILE A 104 -6.70 -13.33 19.75
C ILE A 104 -7.11 -12.98 21.19
N VAL A 105 -7.70 -11.80 21.39
CA VAL A 105 -8.16 -11.32 22.72
C VAL A 105 -9.26 -12.23 23.28
N ALA A 106 -10.14 -12.76 22.43
CA ALA A 106 -11.16 -13.74 22.81
C ALA A 106 -10.61 -15.15 23.14
N GLY A 107 -9.28 -15.33 23.17
CA GLY A 107 -8.63 -16.61 23.51
C GLY A 107 -8.61 -17.64 22.38
N SER A 108 -9.06 -17.28 21.17
CA SER A 108 -9.12 -18.17 20.00
C SER A 108 -8.00 -17.91 18.98
N GLY A 109 -6.93 -17.21 19.38
CA GLY A 109 -5.80 -16.88 18.49
C GLY A 109 -5.12 -18.10 17.87
N THR A 110 -5.10 -19.25 18.57
CA THR A 110 -4.54 -20.51 18.07
C THR A 110 -5.34 -21.10 16.90
N LYS A 111 -6.60 -20.72 16.70
CA LYS A 111 -7.36 -21.12 15.49
C LYS A 111 -6.94 -20.30 14.26
N LEU A 112 -6.49 -19.07 14.48
CA LEU A 112 -6.11 -18.12 13.44
C LEU A 112 -4.63 -18.27 13.05
N PHE A 113 -3.79 -18.54 14.04
CA PHE A 113 -2.37 -18.83 13.91
C PHE A 113 -2.00 -20.17 14.57
N PRO A 114 -2.51 -21.30 14.05
CA PRO A 114 -2.25 -22.64 14.61
C PRO A 114 -0.78 -23.07 14.57
N PHE A 115 0.03 -22.40 13.76
CA PHE A 115 1.46 -22.62 13.63
C PHE A 115 2.30 -21.78 14.62
N LEU A 116 1.69 -20.89 15.41
CA LEU A 116 2.38 -20.07 16.40
C LEU A 116 2.10 -20.59 17.82
N GLY A 117 3.17 -20.76 18.61
CA GLY A 117 3.05 -20.93 20.06
C GLY A 117 2.70 -19.61 20.77
N GLN A 118 2.55 -19.64 22.10
CA GLN A 118 2.12 -18.46 22.89
C GLN A 118 3.02 -17.24 22.70
N LYS A 119 4.34 -17.41 22.70
CA LYS A 119 5.29 -16.31 22.41
C LYS A 119 5.13 -15.78 20.97
N GLY A 120 4.80 -16.66 20.02
CA GLY A 120 4.55 -16.29 18.64
C GLY A 120 3.25 -15.49 18.46
N LEU A 121 2.20 -15.82 19.23
CA LEU A 121 0.95 -15.06 19.26
C LEU A 121 1.16 -13.62 19.75
N SER A 122 2.02 -13.41 20.76
CA SER A 122 2.38 -12.05 21.20
C SER A 122 3.08 -11.26 20.09
N LEU A 123 3.99 -11.88 19.35
CA LEU A 123 4.63 -11.25 18.19
C LEU A 123 3.63 -10.94 17.07
N ALA A 124 2.74 -11.87 16.74
CA ALA A 124 1.70 -11.66 15.74
C ALA A 124 0.76 -10.50 16.13
N THR A 125 0.43 -10.38 17.42
CA THR A 125 -0.37 -9.27 17.96
C THR A 125 0.33 -7.94 17.72
N THR A 126 1.62 -7.83 18.02
CA THR A 126 2.42 -6.62 17.77
C THR A 126 2.45 -6.27 16.27
N VAL A 127 2.67 -7.26 15.40
CA VAL A 127 2.66 -7.06 13.95
C VAL A 127 1.30 -6.58 13.45
N LEU A 128 0.20 -7.15 13.95
CA LEU A 128 -1.17 -6.72 13.61
C LEU A 128 -1.46 -5.29 14.06
N LEU A 129 -0.99 -4.88 15.25
CA LEU A 129 -1.12 -3.51 15.75
C LEU A 129 -0.34 -2.51 14.90
N ILE A 130 0.91 -2.84 14.53
CA ILE A 130 1.70 -2.03 13.59
C ILE A 130 0.96 -1.93 12.24
N GLY A 131 0.42 -3.05 11.75
CA GLY A 131 -0.36 -3.10 10.52
C GLY A 131 -1.59 -2.20 10.55
N LEU A 132 -2.31 -2.13 11.68
CA LEU A 132 -3.42 -1.18 11.86
C LEU A 132 -2.97 0.27 11.77
N GLY A 133 -1.90 0.63 12.48
CA GLY A 133 -1.34 1.98 12.45
C GLY A 133 -0.94 2.41 11.04
N ILE A 134 -0.26 1.53 10.31
CA ILE A 134 0.14 1.75 8.91
C ILE A 134 -1.09 1.93 8.00
N CYS A 135 -2.10 1.06 8.12
CA CYS A 135 -3.33 1.17 7.31
C CYS A 135 -4.05 2.50 7.56
N PHE A 136 -4.17 2.91 8.82
CA PHE A 136 -4.79 4.19 9.17
C PHE A 136 -4.01 5.37 8.59
N TYR A 137 -2.68 5.38 8.76
CA TYR A 137 -1.82 6.42 8.20
C TYR A 137 -1.94 6.51 6.67
N LEU A 138 -1.96 5.36 5.98
CA LEU A 138 -2.10 5.34 4.52
C LEU A 138 -3.48 5.81 4.05
N LEU A 139 -4.56 5.49 4.77
CA LEU A 139 -5.89 6.01 4.45
C LEU A 139 -5.95 7.54 4.54
N VAL A 140 -5.33 8.14 5.57
CA VAL A 140 -5.20 9.60 5.68
C VAL A 140 -4.37 10.16 4.51
N ARG A 141 -3.25 9.51 4.18
CA ARG A 141 -2.38 9.93 3.08
C ARG A 141 -3.07 9.84 1.72
N ILE A 142 -3.84 8.78 1.45
CA ILE A 142 -4.66 8.63 0.23
C ILE A 142 -5.67 9.77 0.12
N ARG A 143 -6.38 10.11 1.21
CA ARG A 143 -7.32 11.25 1.20
C ARG A 143 -6.64 12.58 0.89
N LEU A 144 -5.45 12.82 1.44
CA LEU A 144 -4.66 14.03 1.13
C LEU A 144 -4.21 14.05 -0.33
N ILE A 145 -3.87 12.88 -0.89
CA ILE A 145 -3.49 12.74 -2.29
C ILE A 145 -4.68 13.01 -3.22
N GLU A 146 -5.84 12.44 -2.92
CA GLU A 146 -7.08 12.66 -3.68
C GLU A 146 -7.52 14.13 -3.66
N LYS A 147 -7.35 14.82 -2.52
CA LYS A 147 -7.65 16.24 -2.37
C LYS A 147 -6.55 17.18 -2.90
N ASN A 148 -5.43 16.65 -3.40
CA ASN A 148 -4.27 17.46 -3.81
C ASN A 148 -3.74 18.40 -2.71
N GLN A 149 -3.79 17.95 -1.45
CA GLN A 149 -3.38 18.73 -0.27
C GLN A 149 -2.13 18.19 0.43
N ASP A 150 -1.48 17.19 -0.14
CA ASP A 150 -0.24 16.65 0.41
C ASP A 150 0.94 17.62 0.23
N ARG A 151 1.86 17.60 1.19
CA ARG A 151 3.08 18.43 1.16
C ARG A 151 3.96 18.14 -0.05
N TYR A 152 3.89 16.93 -0.60
CA TYR A 152 4.70 16.52 -1.75
C TYR A 152 4.29 17.29 -3.02
N LEU A 153 2.99 17.51 -3.23
CA LEU A 153 2.49 18.35 -4.31
C LEU A 153 2.99 19.79 -4.22
N GLN A 154 3.07 20.37 -3.01
CA GLN A 154 3.61 21.71 -2.81
C GLN A 154 5.09 21.81 -3.22
N GLN A 155 5.89 20.77 -2.97
CA GLN A 155 7.29 20.72 -3.42
C GLN A 155 7.40 20.60 -4.95
N ILE A 156 6.53 19.80 -5.58
CA ILE A 156 6.48 19.68 -7.05
C ILE A 156 6.11 21.02 -7.68
N ASN A 157 5.14 21.75 -7.12
CA ASN A 157 4.73 23.06 -7.63
C ASN A 157 5.84 24.10 -7.49
N LYS A 158 6.58 24.11 -6.37
CA LYS A 158 7.75 24.98 -6.19
C LYS A 158 8.85 24.68 -7.20
N PHE A 159 9.13 23.41 -7.47
CA PHE A 159 10.09 22.99 -8.48
C PHE A 159 9.62 23.39 -9.89
N ALA A 160 8.34 23.19 -10.23
CA ALA A 160 7.78 23.63 -11.50
C ALA A 160 7.88 25.15 -11.70
N GLN A 161 7.61 25.95 -10.66
CA GLN A 161 7.75 27.40 -10.68
C GLN A 161 9.20 27.86 -10.85
N SER A 162 10.19 27.13 -10.32
CA SER A 162 11.62 27.45 -10.52
C SER A 162 12.14 27.14 -11.93
N ILE A 163 11.35 26.45 -12.76
CA ILE A 163 11.70 26.02 -14.11
C ILE A 163 11.04 26.88 -15.19
N GLN A 164 9.96 27.60 -14.86
CA GLN A 164 9.36 28.65 -15.69
C GLN A 164 10.19 29.92 -15.66
#